data_AF-A0A2J0KYF9-F1
#
_entry.id   AF-A0A2J0KYF9-F1
#
_cell.length_a   1.000
_cell.length_b   1.000
_cell.length_c   1.000
_cell.angle_alpha   90.00
_cell.angle_beta   90.00
_cell.angle_gamma   90.00
#
_symmetry.space_group_name_H-M   'P 1'
#
loop_
_entity.id
_entity.type
_entity.pdbx_description
1 polymer ?
#
loop_
_entity_poly.entity_id
_entity_poly.type
_entity_poly.pdbx_seq_one_letter_code
_entity_poly.pdbx_strand_id
1 'polypeptide(L)'
;MVLHQDPAFKRVIEDKKRSEEQISLLTRELNEKRKNINSKIDILKKELRGEETRLGSDIGRLQHKFDPLIDVIKEEAKDLRGEIKEHEVTLLDIERTMKDLNTLLSKEGALSISKEEANRWLQKIDSLQSEKINIKKELEKLKLRLKVFETKLKILR
;
A
#
# COMPACT_ATOMS: atom_id res chain seq x y z
N MET A 1 -67.31 -47.98 -39.14
CA MET A 1 -66.61 -46.91 -39.89
C MET A 1 -67.44 -45.61 -39.87
N VAL A 2 -67.81 -45.11 -38.68
CA VAL A 2 -68.76 -43.97 -38.53
C VAL A 2 -68.10 -42.73 -37.90
N LEU A 3 -67.05 -42.91 -37.10
CA LEU A 3 -66.34 -41.80 -36.42
C LEU A 3 -65.69 -40.79 -37.38
N HIS A 4 -65.28 -41.20 -38.58
CA HIS A 4 -64.66 -40.31 -39.56
C HIS A 4 -65.66 -39.39 -40.29
N GLN A 5 -66.96 -39.61 -40.12
CA GLN A 5 -68.02 -38.79 -40.71
C GLN A 5 -68.65 -37.81 -39.70
N ASP A 6 -68.32 -37.93 -38.40
CA ASP A 6 -68.77 -37.01 -37.35
C ASP A 6 -68.01 -35.66 -37.45
N PRO A 7 -68.70 -34.54 -37.70
CA PRO A 7 -68.09 -33.22 -37.78
C PRO A 7 -67.35 -32.80 -36.49
N ALA A 8 -67.81 -33.25 -35.32
CA ALA A 8 -67.15 -32.93 -34.05
C ALA A 8 -65.81 -33.66 -33.92
N PHE A 9 -65.74 -34.93 -34.32
CA PHE A 9 -64.49 -35.70 -34.34
C PHE A 9 -63.46 -35.13 -35.31
N LYS A 10 -63.89 -34.67 -36.50
CA LYS A 10 -63.00 -34.00 -37.46
C LYS A 10 -62.37 -32.73 -36.88
N ARG A 11 -63.16 -31.89 -36.19
CA ARG A 11 -62.64 -30.67 -35.53
C ARG A 11 -61.59 -30.99 -34.48
N VAL A 12 -61.81 -32.01 -33.65
CA VAL A 12 -60.83 -32.43 -32.63
C VAL A 12 -59.50 -32.86 -33.26
N ILE A 13 -59.54 -33.57 -34.39
CA ILE A 13 -58.32 -33.97 -35.12
C ILE A 13 -57.60 -32.76 -35.73
N GLU A 14 -58.33 -31.81 -36.30
CA GLU A 14 -57.78 -30.56 -36.84
C GLU A 14 -57.16 -29.69 -35.75
N ASP A 15 -57.84 -29.55 -34.60
CA ASP A 15 -57.35 -28.80 -33.43
C ASP A 15 -56.11 -29.46 -32.81
N LYS A 16 -56.08 -30.80 -32.74
CA LYS A 16 -54.90 -31.56 -32.31
C LYS A 16 -53.72 -31.28 -33.24
N LYS A 17 -53.92 -31.38 -34.56
CA LYS A 17 -52.87 -31.13 -35.55
C LYS A 17 -52.34 -29.69 -35.45
N ARG A 18 -53.24 -28.71 -35.31
CA ARG A 18 -52.87 -27.30 -35.11
C ARG A 18 -52.08 -27.09 -33.82
N SER A 19 -52.46 -27.78 -32.74
CA SER A 19 -51.74 -27.72 -31.46
C SER A 19 -50.36 -28.35 -31.56
N GLU A 20 -50.21 -29.48 -32.27
CA GLU A 20 -48.92 -30.13 -32.53
C GLU A 20 -47.98 -29.23 -33.35
N GLU A 21 -48.53 -28.55 -34.37
CA GLU A 21 -47.78 -27.57 -35.17
C GLU A 21 -47.31 -26.38 -34.31
N GLN A 22 -48.19 -25.84 -33.44
CA GLN A 22 -47.82 -24.78 -32.50
C GLN A 22 -46.76 -25.21 -31.49
N ILE A 23 -46.89 -26.41 -30.91
CA ILE A 23 -45.89 -26.97 -29.99
C ILE A 23 -44.54 -27.13 -30.69
N SER A 24 -44.53 -27.60 -31.93
CA SER A 24 -43.30 -27.74 -32.72
C SER A 24 -42.62 -26.39 -32.98
N LEU A 25 -43.40 -25.36 -33.35
CA LEU A 25 -42.90 -23.99 -33.53
C LEU A 25 -42.32 -23.41 -32.23
N LEU A 26 -43.05 -23.50 -31.12
CA LEU A 26 -42.59 -23.02 -29.81
C LEU A 26 -41.34 -23.77 -29.33
N THR A 27 -41.26 -25.07 -29.57
CA THR A 27 -40.08 -25.89 -29.24
C THR A 27 -38.86 -25.42 -30.02
N ARG A 28 -39.04 -25.13 -31.32
CA ARG A 28 -37.96 -24.59 -32.16
C ARG A 28 -37.51 -23.21 -31.67
N GLU A 29 -38.43 -22.30 -31.40
CA GLU A 29 -38.11 -20.96 -30.88
C GLU A 29 -37.37 -21.02 -29.53
N LEU A 30 -37.81 -21.90 -28.62
CA LEU A 30 -37.14 -22.11 -27.33
C LEU A 30 -35.71 -22.62 -27.51
N ASN A 31 -35.50 -23.58 -28.42
CA ASN A 31 -34.18 -24.12 -28.71
C ASN A 31 -33.26 -23.07 -29.33
N GLU A 32 -33.77 -22.24 -30.25
CA GLU A 32 -33.02 -21.13 -30.85
C GLU A 32 -32.65 -20.07 -29.81
N LYS A 33 -33.58 -19.69 -28.93
CA LYS A 33 -33.32 -18.77 -27.80
C LYS A 33 -32.28 -19.34 -26.85
N ARG A 34 -32.39 -20.62 -26.48
CA ARG A 34 -31.42 -21.32 -25.61
C ARG A 34 -30.02 -21.32 -26.23
N LYS A 35 -29.91 -21.62 -27.52
CA LYS A 35 -28.63 -21.59 -28.24
C LYS A 35 -28.01 -20.19 -28.25
N ASN A 36 -28.82 -19.17 -28.51
CA ASN A 36 -28.37 -17.77 -28.49
C ASN A 36 -27.87 -17.35 -27.09
N ILE A 37 -28.64 -17.67 -26.04
CA ILE A 37 -28.25 -17.39 -24.65
C ILE A 37 -26.93 -18.09 -24.30
N ASN A 38 -26.79 -19.38 -24.63
CA ASN A 38 -25.55 -20.11 -24.37
C ASN A 38 -24.35 -19.48 -25.10
N SER A 39 -24.51 -19.10 -26.36
CA SER A 39 -23.46 -18.41 -27.11
C SER A 39 -23.05 -17.09 -26.46
N LYS A 40 -24.01 -16.31 -25.95
CA LYS A 40 -23.72 -15.06 -25.22
C LYS A 40 -22.97 -15.34 -23.91
N ILE A 41 -23.37 -16.37 -23.17
CA ILE A 41 -22.69 -16.79 -21.94
C ILE A 41 -21.23 -17.17 -22.24
N ASP A 42 -20.98 -17.91 -23.32
CA ASP A 42 -19.62 -18.33 -23.67
C ASP A 42 -18.73 -17.15 -24.10
N ILE A 43 -19.29 -16.16 -24.80
CA ILE A 43 -18.60 -14.91 -25.13
C ILE A 43 -18.23 -14.16 -23.83
N LEU A 44 -19.19 -13.96 -22.93
CA LEU A 44 -18.96 -13.26 -21.66
C LEU A 44 -17.92 -13.97 -20.79
N LYS A 45 -17.93 -15.31 -20.76
CA LYS A 45 -16.90 -16.10 -20.05
C LYS A 45 -15.51 -15.88 -20.64
N LYS A 46 -15.41 -15.78 -21.97
CA LYS A 46 -14.13 -15.52 -22.64
C LYS A 46 -13.63 -14.11 -22.37
N GLU A 47 -14.52 -13.13 -22.42
CA GLU A 47 -14.20 -11.72 -22.08
C GLU A 47 -13.73 -11.60 -20.63
N LEU A 48 -14.45 -12.22 -19.69
CA LEU A 48 -14.06 -12.23 -18.28
C LEU A 48 -12.65 -12.82 -18.07
N ARG A 49 -12.36 -13.98 -18.66
CA ARG A 49 -11.01 -14.58 -18.59
C ARG A 49 -9.93 -13.69 -19.21
N GLY A 50 -10.26 -13.00 -20.30
CA GLY A 50 -9.37 -12.04 -20.94
C GLY A 50 -9.05 -10.86 -20.02
N GLU A 51 -10.06 -10.32 -19.37
CA GLU A 51 -9.93 -9.23 -18.39
C GLU A 51 -9.15 -9.67 -17.13
N GLU A 52 -9.43 -10.86 -16.59
CA GLU A 52 -8.66 -11.43 -15.47
C GLU A 52 -7.17 -11.56 -15.82
N THR A 53 -6.87 -12.03 -17.03
CA THR A 53 -5.48 -12.17 -17.51
C THR A 53 -4.80 -10.81 -17.68
N ARG A 54 -5.53 -9.81 -18.22
CA ARG A 54 -5.02 -8.45 -18.39
C ARG A 54 -4.73 -7.80 -17.05
N LEU A 55 -5.69 -7.84 -16.13
CA LEU A 55 -5.54 -7.29 -14.77
C LEU A 55 -4.40 -7.98 -14.01
N GLY A 56 -4.29 -9.31 -14.11
CA GLY A 56 -3.17 -10.05 -13.51
C GLY A 56 -1.82 -9.60 -14.05
N SER A 57 -1.73 -9.37 -15.37
CA SER A 57 -0.50 -8.87 -16.02
C SER A 57 -0.16 -7.44 -15.58
N ASP A 58 -1.17 -6.57 -15.48
CA ASP A 58 -0.97 -5.19 -15.04
C ASP A 58 -0.55 -5.13 -13.57
N ILE A 59 -1.14 -5.95 -12.70
CA ILE A 59 -0.71 -6.09 -11.30
C ILE A 59 0.74 -6.56 -11.24
N GLY A 60 1.11 -7.60 -12.00
CA GLY A 60 2.49 -8.10 -12.04
C GLY A 60 3.49 -7.05 -12.51
N ARG A 61 3.13 -6.23 -13.52
CA ARG A 61 3.96 -5.11 -13.99
C ARG A 61 4.12 -4.03 -12.94
N LEU A 62 3.05 -3.70 -12.21
CA LEU A 62 3.10 -2.72 -11.12
C LEU A 62 3.98 -3.22 -9.98
N GLN A 63 3.85 -4.50 -9.59
CA GLN A 63 4.72 -5.12 -8.58
C GLN A 63 6.19 -5.04 -9.01
N HIS A 64 6.53 -5.49 -10.22
CA HIS A 64 7.89 -5.38 -10.75
C HIS A 64 8.44 -3.95 -10.77
N LYS A 65 7.57 -2.93 -10.91
CA LYS A 65 7.97 -1.52 -10.87
C LYS A 65 8.14 -1.01 -9.44
N PHE A 66 7.31 -1.44 -8.50
CA PHE A 66 7.28 -0.91 -7.14
C PHE A 66 8.18 -1.68 -6.16
N ASP A 67 8.37 -2.99 -6.32
CA ASP A 67 9.19 -3.79 -5.40
C ASP A 67 10.63 -3.24 -5.24
N PRO A 68 11.35 -2.88 -6.32
CA PRO A 68 12.69 -2.30 -6.18
C PRO A 68 12.66 -0.95 -5.46
N LEU A 69 11.62 -0.14 -5.71
CA LEU A 69 11.46 1.17 -5.06
C LEU A 69 11.18 1.01 -3.57
N ILE A 70 10.37 0.02 -3.20
CA ILE A 70 10.10 -0.32 -1.80
C ILE A 70 11.39 -0.70 -1.08
N ASP A 71 12.24 -1.50 -1.70
CA ASP A 71 13.50 -1.93 -1.07
C ASP A 71 14.50 -0.78 -0.93
N VAL A 72 14.61 0.09 -1.94
CA VAL A 72 15.40 1.34 -1.84
C VAL A 72 14.90 2.22 -0.69
N ILE A 73 13.58 2.44 -0.60
CA ILE A 73 12.98 3.26 0.45
C ILE A 73 13.18 2.63 1.84
N LYS A 74 13.19 1.29 1.97
CA LYS A 74 13.49 0.59 3.23
C LYS A 74 14.94 0.79 3.67
N GLU A 75 15.90 0.64 2.76
CA GLU A 75 17.31 0.84 3.09
C GLU A 75 17.58 2.31 3.46
N GLU A 76 17.06 3.27 2.69
CA GLU A 76 17.19 4.70 3.04
C GLU A 76 16.56 5.02 4.41
N ALA A 77 15.43 4.42 4.76
CA ALA A 77 14.81 4.59 6.08
C ALA A 77 15.66 3.97 7.20
N LYS A 78 16.35 2.87 6.93
CA LYS A 78 17.25 2.19 7.88
C LYS A 78 18.51 3.01 8.10
N ASP A 79 19.10 3.56 7.06
CA ASP A 79 20.27 4.45 7.15
C ASP A 79 19.95 5.71 7.96
N LEU A 80 18.82 6.37 7.67
CA LEU A 80 18.35 7.53 8.43
C LEU A 80 18.14 7.22 9.92
N ARG A 81 17.65 6.02 10.26
CA ARG A 81 17.53 5.59 11.66
C ARG A 81 18.90 5.42 12.31
N GLY A 82 19.89 4.93 11.57
CA GLY A 82 21.29 4.86 12.00
C GLY A 82 21.84 6.24 12.33
N GLU A 83 21.73 7.18 11.39
CA GLU A 83 22.18 8.57 11.56
C GLU A 83 21.50 9.26 12.76
N ILE A 84 20.18 9.11 12.90
CA ILE A 84 19.44 9.65 14.05
C ILE A 84 20.01 9.11 15.36
N LYS A 85 20.26 7.80 15.43
CA LYS A 85 20.79 7.16 16.63
C LYS A 85 22.20 7.67 16.96
N GLU A 86 23.06 7.84 15.97
CA GLU A 86 24.41 8.39 16.16
C GLU A 86 24.34 9.82 16.71
N HIS A 87 23.53 10.69 16.11
CA HIS A 87 23.33 12.05 16.60
C HIS A 87 22.71 12.10 18.01
N GLU A 88 21.80 11.18 18.36
CA GLU A 88 21.25 11.07 19.71
C GLU A 88 22.32 10.67 20.74
N VAL A 89 23.23 9.75 20.38
CA VAL A 89 24.37 9.38 21.22
C VAL A 89 25.32 10.58 21.40
N THR A 90 25.69 11.27 20.32
CA THR A 90 26.53 12.47 20.39
C THR A 90 25.90 13.55 21.28
N LEU A 91 24.58 13.76 21.18
CA LEU A 91 23.87 14.72 22.02
C LEU A 91 23.97 14.35 23.51
N LEU A 92 23.81 13.08 23.85
CA LEU A 92 23.93 12.59 25.23
C LEU A 92 25.34 12.80 25.78
N ASP A 93 26.37 12.54 24.98
CA ASP A 93 27.76 12.72 25.40
C ASP A 93 28.13 14.19 25.57
N ILE A 94 27.63 15.08 24.70
CA ILE A 94 27.72 16.53 24.89
C ILE A 94 27.04 16.95 26.20
N GLU A 95 25.83 16.47 26.47
CA GLU A 95 25.09 16.80 27.69
C GLU A 95 25.80 16.34 28.96
N ARG A 96 26.40 15.14 28.95
CA ARG A 96 27.23 14.64 30.05
C ARG A 96 28.46 15.51 30.26
N THR A 97 29.21 15.80 29.20
CA THR A 97 30.43 16.63 29.27
C THR A 97 30.13 18.02 29.81
N MET A 98 29.04 18.66 29.33
CA MET A 98 28.60 19.95 29.84
C MET A 98 28.23 19.89 31.32
N LYS A 99 27.57 18.81 31.78
CA LYS A 99 27.21 18.63 33.19
C LYS A 99 28.46 18.48 34.06
N ASP A 100 29.45 17.73 33.61
CA ASP A 100 30.71 17.52 34.33
C ASP A 100 31.49 18.84 34.44
N LEU A 101 31.62 19.58 33.33
CA LEU A 101 32.28 20.90 33.33
C LEU A 101 31.56 21.90 34.25
N ASN A 102 30.23 21.96 34.23
CA ASN A 102 29.45 22.80 35.14
C ASN A 102 29.66 22.39 36.61
N THR A 103 29.74 21.10 36.89
CA THR A 103 30.01 20.58 38.24
C THR A 103 31.41 21.00 38.70
N LEU A 104 32.42 20.96 37.82
CA LEU A 104 33.77 21.41 38.13
C LEU A 104 33.82 22.93 38.37
N LEU A 105 33.13 23.72 37.54
CA LEU A 105 33.01 25.18 37.72
C LEU A 105 32.34 25.53 39.06
N SER A 106 31.28 24.83 39.46
CA SER A 106 30.66 25.05 40.78
C SER A 106 31.58 24.75 41.97
N LYS A 107 32.68 24.00 41.74
CA LYS A 107 33.67 23.63 42.75
C LYS A 107 35.00 24.39 42.60
N GLU A 108 35.06 25.43 41.76
CA GLU A 108 36.26 26.20 41.44
C GLU A 108 37.05 26.63 42.69
N GLY A 109 36.35 27.21 43.68
CA GLY A 109 36.97 27.67 44.93
C GLY A 109 37.46 26.55 45.87
N ALA A 110 36.89 25.35 45.79
CA ALA A 110 37.32 24.20 46.59
C ALA A 110 38.50 23.44 45.94
N LEU A 111 38.65 23.55 44.63
CA LEU A 111 39.64 22.82 43.84
C LEU A 111 40.89 23.65 43.51
N SER A 112 40.97 24.90 43.96
CA SER A 112 42.07 25.83 43.63
C SER A 112 42.32 25.95 42.13
N ILE A 113 41.25 25.90 41.34
CA ILE A 113 41.32 25.98 39.87
C ILE A 113 41.77 27.40 39.48
N SER A 114 42.66 27.48 38.49
CA SER A 114 43.12 28.78 37.97
C SER A 114 42.00 29.49 37.20
N LYS A 115 42.00 30.82 37.23
CA LYS A 115 41.05 31.62 36.43
C LYS A 115 41.18 31.33 34.93
N GLU A 116 42.40 31.06 34.44
CA GLU A 116 42.59 30.66 33.05
C GLU A 116 41.90 29.33 32.71
N GLU A 117 41.94 28.35 33.61
CA GLU A 117 41.33 27.04 33.39
C GLU A 117 39.80 27.09 33.48
N ALA A 118 39.26 27.85 34.44
CA ALA A 118 37.82 28.14 34.51
C ALA A 118 37.31 28.83 33.23
N ASN A 119 38.07 29.81 32.70
CA ASN A 119 37.75 30.46 31.44
C ASN A 119 37.79 29.49 30.24
N ARG A 120 38.74 28.55 30.20
CA ARG A 120 38.77 27.51 29.15
C ARG A 120 37.55 26.60 29.20
N TRP A 121 37.10 26.22 30.40
CA TRP A 121 35.90 25.41 30.55
C TRP A 121 34.63 26.15 30.16
N LEU A 122 34.50 27.43 30.50
CA LEU A 122 33.40 28.29 30.03
C LEU A 122 33.35 28.36 28.50
N GLN A 123 34.48 28.64 27.85
CA GLN A 123 34.57 28.63 26.38
C GLN A 123 34.20 27.26 25.79
N LYS A 124 34.61 26.17 26.44
CA LYS A 124 34.26 24.82 25.99
C LYS A 124 32.75 24.58 26.11
N ILE A 125 32.13 24.98 27.22
CA ILE A 125 30.68 24.89 27.43
C ILE A 125 29.93 25.66 26.34
N ASP A 126 30.34 26.90 26.02
CA ASP A 126 29.71 27.71 24.98
C ASP A 126 29.81 27.05 23.59
N SER A 127 30.98 26.45 23.28
CA SER A 127 31.16 25.70 22.04
C SER A 127 30.25 24.47 21.98
N LEU A 128 30.18 23.69 23.07
CA LEU A 128 29.35 22.49 23.18
C LEU A 128 27.86 22.84 23.13
N GLN A 129 27.46 23.98 23.67
CA GLN A 129 26.09 24.47 23.63
C GLN A 129 25.68 24.85 22.20
N SER A 130 26.59 25.48 21.45
CA SER A 130 26.39 25.79 20.04
C SER A 130 26.28 24.52 19.19
N GLU A 131 27.17 23.55 19.43
CA GLU A 131 27.15 22.23 18.78
C GLU A 131 25.86 21.46 19.08
N LYS A 132 25.43 21.43 20.35
CA LYS A 132 24.16 20.84 20.78
C LYS A 132 22.96 21.42 20.03
N ILE A 133 22.91 22.74 19.86
CA ILE A 133 21.82 23.40 19.10
C ILE A 133 21.85 22.96 17.64
N ASN A 134 23.03 22.84 17.03
CA ASN A 134 23.16 22.39 15.65
C ASN A 134 22.68 20.94 15.48
N ILE A 135 23.16 20.03 16.32
CA ILE A 135 22.77 18.61 16.30
C ILE A 135 21.26 18.45 16.51
N LYS A 136 20.64 19.23 17.40
CA LYS A 136 19.17 19.21 17.57
C LYS A 136 18.42 19.61 16.29
N LYS A 137 18.92 20.63 15.57
CA LYS A 137 18.32 21.05 14.29
C LYS A 137 18.47 19.98 13.22
N GLU A 138 19.62 19.30 13.17
CA GLU A 138 19.86 18.19 12.24
C GLU A 138 18.98 16.99 12.57
N LEU A 139 18.85 16.63 13.84
CA LEU A 139 17.94 15.57 14.31
C LEU A 139 16.49 15.83 13.90
N GLU A 140 15.98 17.05 14.07
CA GLU A 140 14.64 17.41 13.61
C GLU A 140 14.47 17.21 12.10
N LYS A 141 15.46 17.65 11.30
CA LYS A 141 15.44 17.44 9.84
C LYS A 141 15.45 15.96 9.48
N LEU A 142 16.30 15.16 10.12
CA LEU A 142 16.40 13.72 9.88
C LEU A 142 15.11 13.00 10.29
N LYS A 143 14.51 13.35 11.44
CA LYS A 143 13.22 12.78 11.90
C LYS A 143 12.08 13.10 10.95
N LEU A 144 12.01 14.35 10.44
CA LEU A 144 11.04 14.72 9.42
C LEU A 144 11.25 13.95 8.12
N ARG A 145 12.50 13.81 7.68
CA ARG A 145 12.85 13.02 6.49
C ARG A 145 12.44 11.56 6.66
N LEU A 146 12.77 10.93 7.79
CA LEU A 146 12.37 9.55 8.10
C LEU A 146 10.84 9.38 8.04
N LYS A 147 10.07 10.31 8.60
CA LYS A 147 8.60 10.29 8.55
C LYS A 147 8.07 10.30 7.11
N VAL A 148 8.72 11.02 6.20
CA VAL A 148 8.38 11.00 4.77
C VAL A 148 8.62 9.61 4.17
N PHE A 149 9.76 8.98 4.47
CA PHE A 149 10.05 7.61 4.01
C PHE A 149 9.05 6.59 4.54
N GLU A 150 8.70 6.64 5.82
CA GLU A 150 7.70 5.76 6.43
C GLU A 150 6.32 5.95 5.81
N THR A 151 5.95 7.19 5.49
CA THR A 151 4.70 7.49 4.79
C THR A 151 4.71 6.92 3.37
N LYS A 152 5.83 7.06 2.64
CA LYS A 152 5.98 6.46 1.30
C LYS A 152 5.85 4.94 1.34
N LEU A 153 6.48 4.27 2.31
CA LEU A 153 6.34 2.81 2.49
C LEU A 153 4.90 2.39 2.80
N LYS A 154 4.16 3.20 3.55
CA LYS A 154 2.75 2.91 3.87
C LYS A 154 1.84 3.03 2.65
N ILE A 155 2.15 3.92 1.71
CA ILE A 155 1.38 4.08 0.47
C ILE A 155 1.69 2.95 -0.53
N LEU A 156 2.91 2.43 -0.52
CA LEU A 156 3.37 1.38 -1.42
C LEU A 156 3.10 -0.04 -0.93
N ARG A 157 2.59 -0.21 0.29
CA ARG A 157 2.12 -1.49 0.86
C ARG A 157 0.61 -1.61 0.74
#